data_AF-A0A507AWR1-F1
#
_entry.id   AF-A0A507AWR1-F1
#
_cell.length_a   1.000
_cell.length_b   1.000
_cell.length_c   1.000
_cell.angle_alpha   90.00
_cell.angle_beta   90.00
_cell.angle_gamma   90.00
#
_symmetry.space_group_name_H-M   'P 1'
#
loop_
_entity.id
_entity.type
_entity.pdbx_description
1 polymer ?
#
loop_
_entity_poly.entity_id
_entity_poly.type
_entity_poly.pdbx_seq_one_letter_code
_entity_poly.pdbx_strand_id
1 'polypeptide(L)'
;MAPRQVLPETGAVYTYVGEGAANVVFAVDILPGLLLRVPRVKPAGSQPLSYEVQQDFFYQNIVPLMGHENLVRQKFVDIPSTSIINQLNNVLAKSESKRPKKHRDGQVDDVRIGLLIDDMRPAAPGDLAIQFKPKWLAQSPTAPLDAKRCRNCAREALRQVKSGMQEDSSRRYICPLELLNCQVDKGYGDSRARYIMRQLASDLLGASPDPDFGNPAHVKLFRWFKTNQLLPMLEQVQVSLDEEGLIMKDNLDEEELDQLSAAMALRDCSCYIRIPASNKPIEARLGDLDKKNASHKLDYWRSTEVELREGGFYTEEENPYQPVLCTLDYWKTKFS
;
A
#
# COMPACT_ATOMS: atom_id res chain seq x y z
N MET A 1 4.50 -3.87 31.58
CA MET A 1 3.95 -4.27 30.26
C MET A 1 2.75 -5.15 30.50
N ALA A 2 1.63 -4.94 29.79
CA ALA A 2 0.54 -5.91 29.78
C ALA A 2 1.05 -7.25 29.21
N PRO A 3 0.63 -8.40 29.73
CA PRO A 3 1.04 -9.69 29.20
C PRO A 3 0.68 -9.80 27.73
N ARG A 4 1.60 -10.31 26.91
CA ARG A 4 1.34 -10.57 25.50
C ARG A 4 0.28 -11.64 25.37
N GLN A 5 -0.60 -11.46 24.39
CA GLN A 5 -1.60 -12.46 24.05
C GLN A 5 -0.87 -13.67 23.46
N VAL A 6 -1.21 -14.87 23.92
CA VAL A 6 -0.64 -16.13 23.43
C VAL A 6 -1.70 -16.84 22.58
N LEU A 7 -1.32 -17.31 21.38
CA LEU A 7 -2.23 -18.13 20.57
C LEU A 7 -2.40 -19.51 21.20
N PRO A 8 -3.63 -20.03 21.31
CA PRO A 8 -3.84 -21.38 21.82
C PRO A 8 -3.33 -22.42 20.82
N GLU A 9 -2.72 -23.48 21.34
CA GLU A 9 -2.17 -24.56 20.52
C GLU A 9 -3.25 -25.43 19.86
N THR A 10 -4.42 -25.49 20.47
CA THR A 10 -5.57 -26.28 20.02
C THR A 10 -6.84 -25.44 20.00
N GLY A 11 -7.82 -25.85 19.19
CA GLY A 11 -9.14 -25.22 19.13
C GLY A 11 -9.24 -23.96 18.27
N ALA A 12 -8.12 -23.43 17.75
CA ALA A 12 -8.14 -22.36 16.74
C ALA A 12 -8.22 -22.94 15.32
N VAL A 13 -9.05 -22.31 14.49
CA VAL A 13 -9.16 -22.60 13.05
C VAL A 13 -8.58 -21.44 12.25
N TYR A 14 -7.61 -21.76 11.39
CA TYR A 14 -6.92 -20.80 10.55
C TYR A 14 -7.45 -20.84 9.11
N THR A 15 -7.67 -19.67 8.52
CA THR A 15 -8.06 -19.53 7.11
C THR A 15 -7.10 -18.61 6.39
N TYR A 16 -6.56 -19.04 5.25
CA TYR A 16 -5.72 -18.19 4.39
C TYR A 16 -6.50 -16.96 3.91
N VAL A 17 -5.91 -15.77 4.09
CA VAL A 17 -6.50 -14.50 3.64
C VAL A 17 -5.73 -13.95 2.44
N GLY A 18 -4.41 -13.94 2.52
CA GLY A 18 -3.56 -13.41 1.47
C GLY A 18 -2.09 -13.41 1.86
N GLU A 19 -1.22 -13.08 0.93
CA GLU A 19 0.21 -12.97 1.19
C GLU A 19 0.88 -11.93 0.30
N GLY A 20 1.94 -11.34 0.83
CA GLY A 20 2.90 -10.55 0.06
C GLY A 20 4.24 -11.27 -0.05
N ALA A 21 5.24 -10.57 -0.58
CA ALA A 21 6.59 -11.12 -0.66
C ALA A 21 7.14 -11.52 0.73
N ALA A 22 6.78 -10.75 1.77
CA ALA A 22 7.36 -10.88 3.08
C ALA A 22 6.53 -11.67 4.09
N ASN A 23 5.21 -11.57 4.03
CA ASN A 23 4.32 -12.03 5.11
C ASN A 23 3.10 -12.76 4.54
N VAL A 24 2.55 -13.68 5.33
CA VAL A 24 1.26 -14.32 5.09
C VAL A 24 0.27 -13.88 6.15
N VAL A 25 -0.99 -13.74 5.75
CA VAL A 25 -2.08 -13.31 6.62
C VAL A 25 -3.14 -14.40 6.70
N PHE A 26 -3.58 -14.69 7.92
CA PHE A 26 -4.59 -15.68 8.25
C PHE A 26 -5.70 -15.05 9.09
N ALA A 27 -6.94 -15.46 8.85
CA ALA A 27 -8.02 -15.24 9.81
C ALA A 27 -7.95 -16.33 10.87
N VAL A 28 -8.21 -15.96 12.12
CA VAL A 28 -8.28 -16.88 13.26
C VAL A 28 -9.69 -16.76 13.85
N ASP A 29 -10.45 -17.85 13.84
CA ASP A 29 -11.85 -17.88 14.25
C ASP A 29 -12.10 -17.35 15.68
N ILE A 30 -11.20 -17.66 16.61
CA ILE A 30 -11.26 -17.21 18.00
C ILE A 30 -10.84 -15.75 18.20
N LEU A 31 -10.38 -15.06 17.15
CA LEU A 31 -9.96 -13.65 17.19
C LEU A 31 -10.78 -12.80 16.21
N PRO A 32 -12.10 -12.65 16.43
CA PRO A 32 -12.95 -11.91 15.51
C PRO A 32 -12.49 -10.44 15.40
N GLY A 33 -12.45 -9.94 14.16
CA GLY A 33 -12.00 -8.58 13.85
C GLY A 33 -10.48 -8.40 13.81
N LEU A 34 -9.70 -9.47 14.00
CA LEU A 34 -8.24 -9.46 13.88
C LEU A 34 -7.76 -10.53 12.89
N LEU A 35 -6.63 -10.26 12.25
CA LEU A 35 -5.92 -11.20 11.40
C LEU A 35 -4.54 -11.48 11.97
N LEU A 36 -4.07 -12.72 11.84
CA LEU A 36 -2.73 -13.13 12.17
C LEU A 36 -1.82 -12.93 10.95
N ARG A 37 -0.83 -12.05 11.10
CA ARG A 37 0.24 -11.81 10.14
C ARG A 37 1.53 -12.45 10.63
N VAL A 38 2.12 -13.32 9.80
CA VAL A 38 3.34 -14.06 10.10
C VAL A 38 4.34 -13.96 8.95
N PRO A 39 5.66 -14.02 9.21
CA PRO A 39 6.67 -13.92 8.17
C PRO A 39 6.73 -15.21 7.34
N ARG A 40 7.05 -15.04 6.05
CA ARG A 40 7.42 -16.14 5.15
C ARG A 40 8.89 -16.49 5.31
N VAL A 41 9.23 -17.76 5.12
CA VAL A 41 10.61 -18.19 4.87
C VAL A 41 11.15 -17.35 3.72
N LYS A 42 12.31 -16.74 3.94
CA LYS A 42 12.92 -15.87 2.94
C LYS A 42 13.96 -16.62 2.11
N PRO A 43 14.20 -16.19 0.86
CA PRO A 43 15.35 -16.66 0.10
C PRO A 43 16.66 -16.40 0.85
N ALA A 44 17.64 -17.28 0.63
CA ALA A 44 18.99 -17.12 1.13
C ALA A 44 19.57 -15.75 0.69
N GLY A 45 20.26 -15.07 1.61
CA GLY A 45 20.86 -13.74 1.37
C GLY A 45 19.90 -12.56 1.57
N SER A 46 18.62 -12.80 1.85
CA SER A 46 17.74 -11.72 2.31
C SER A 46 18.07 -11.28 3.74
N GLN A 47 17.89 -9.99 4.03
CA GLN A 47 18.09 -9.42 5.36
C GLN A 47 16.78 -8.77 5.86
N PRO A 48 15.79 -9.58 6.27
CA PRO A 48 14.55 -9.04 6.85
C PRO A 48 14.82 -8.45 8.23
N LEU A 49 14.14 -7.35 8.55
CA LEU A 49 14.09 -6.84 9.92
C LEU A 49 13.10 -7.67 10.74
N SER A 50 13.42 -7.90 12.01
CA SER A 50 12.56 -8.67 12.92
C SER A 50 11.25 -7.93 13.23
N TYR A 51 10.22 -8.65 13.68
CA TYR A 51 8.94 -8.03 14.02
C TYR A 51 9.04 -7.04 15.19
N GLU A 52 10.00 -7.21 16.09
CA GLU A 52 10.36 -6.26 17.14
C GLU A 52 10.77 -4.92 16.54
N VAL A 53 11.77 -4.93 15.65
CA VAL A 53 12.24 -3.72 14.96
C VAL A 53 11.12 -3.09 14.13
N GLN A 54 10.29 -3.91 13.48
CA GLN A 54 9.14 -3.44 12.70
C GLN A 54 8.08 -2.74 13.56
N GLN A 55 7.80 -3.29 14.74
CA GLN A 55 6.79 -2.76 15.66
C GLN A 55 7.26 -1.49 16.36
N ASP A 56 8.54 -1.44 16.76
CA ASP A 56 9.15 -0.25 17.36
C ASP A 56 9.12 0.89 16.35
N PHE A 57 9.55 0.65 15.11
CA PHE A 57 9.43 1.63 14.03
C PHE A 57 7.99 2.07 13.78
N PHE A 58 7.02 1.15 13.77
CA PHE A 58 5.62 1.49 13.57
C PHE A 58 5.12 2.46 14.66
N TYR A 59 5.40 2.18 15.94
CA TYR A 59 4.93 3.02 17.04
C TYR A 59 5.74 4.30 17.24
N GLN A 60 7.05 4.29 16.94
CA GLN A 60 7.93 5.44 17.19
C GLN A 60 8.02 6.38 15.99
N ASN A 61 7.92 5.87 14.75
CA ASN A 61 8.13 6.67 13.55
C ASN A 61 6.86 6.89 12.72
N ILE A 62 5.90 5.94 12.72
CA ILE A 62 4.72 6.03 11.84
C ILE A 62 3.49 6.55 12.58
N VAL A 63 3.19 6.00 13.75
CA VAL A 63 2.05 6.38 14.57
C VAL A 63 2.03 7.88 14.91
N PRO A 64 3.15 8.52 15.33
CA PRO A 64 3.13 9.94 15.67
C PRO A 64 2.82 10.85 14.48
N LEU A 65 3.10 10.39 13.25
CA LEU A 65 2.88 11.16 12.02
C LEU A 65 1.44 11.03 11.49
N MET A 66 0.85 9.84 11.62
CA MET A 66 -0.44 9.53 10.99
C MET A 66 -1.60 9.43 11.96
N GLY A 67 -1.36 9.25 13.27
CA GLY A 67 -2.40 8.97 14.25
C GLY A 67 -2.91 7.52 14.18
N HIS A 68 -3.25 6.93 15.34
CA HIS A 68 -3.66 5.52 15.42
C HIS A 68 -4.96 5.21 14.66
N GLU A 69 -5.87 6.17 14.57
CA GLU A 69 -7.17 6.05 13.91
C GLU A 69 -7.06 5.86 12.40
N ASN A 70 -5.98 6.36 11.80
CA ASN A 70 -5.72 6.29 10.36
C ASN A 70 -4.92 5.04 9.96
N LEU A 71 -4.54 4.21 10.92
CA LEU A 71 -3.66 3.07 10.71
C LEU A 71 -4.36 1.74 11.01
N VAL A 72 -4.04 0.71 10.23
CA VAL A 72 -4.32 -0.68 10.59
C VAL A 72 -3.48 -0.96 11.84
N ARG A 73 -4.15 -1.11 12.98
CA ARG A 73 -3.45 -1.32 14.24
C ARG A 73 -2.79 -2.69 14.22
N GLN A 74 -1.63 -2.77 14.86
CA GLN A 74 -0.87 -4.01 14.97
C GLN A 74 -0.33 -4.18 16.40
N LYS A 75 -0.41 -5.40 16.91
CA LYS A 75 0.14 -5.78 18.22
C LYS A 75 0.78 -7.16 18.15
N PHE A 76 1.75 -7.41 19.02
CA PHE A 76 2.34 -8.74 19.14
C PHE A 76 1.36 -9.79 19.62
N VAL A 77 1.60 -11.01 19.14
CA VAL A 77 1.04 -12.23 19.68
C VAL A 77 2.12 -13.30 19.74
N ASP A 78 2.17 -14.04 20.84
CA ASP A 78 3.13 -15.12 21.01
C ASP A 78 2.59 -16.39 20.32
N ILE A 79 3.49 -17.07 19.60
CA ILE A 79 3.26 -18.34 18.93
C ILE A 79 4.05 -19.40 19.73
N PRO A 80 3.40 -20.07 20.70
CA PRO A 80 4.11 -20.85 21.72
C PRO A 80 4.77 -22.12 21.19
N SER A 81 4.34 -22.64 20.03
CA SER A 81 4.88 -23.90 19.50
C SER A 81 4.85 -23.98 17.96
N THR A 82 5.79 -24.77 17.45
CA THR A 82 5.91 -25.12 16.02
C THR A 82 4.68 -25.89 15.52
N SER A 83 3.85 -26.44 16.41
CA SER A 83 2.58 -27.08 16.04
C SER A 83 1.63 -26.09 15.34
N ILE A 84 1.59 -24.83 15.77
CA ILE A 84 0.81 -23.77 15.13
C ILE A 84 1.39 -23.46 13.75
N ILE A 85 2.71 -23.33 13.63
CA ILE A 85 3.38 -23.10 12.33
C ILE A 85 3.06 -24.24 11.34
N ASN A 86 3.05 -25.49 11.80
CA ASN A 86 2.63 -26.63 11.00
C ASN A 86 1.16 -26.54 10.57
N GLN A 87 0.26 -26.09 11.44
CA GLN A 87 -1.15 -25.86 11.09
C GLN A 87 -1.29 -24.78 10.01
N LEU A 88 -0.56 -23.66 10.13
CA LEU A 88 -0.54 -22.59 9.13
C LEU A 88 -0.03 -23.09 7.78
N ASN A 89 1.09 -23.82 7.76
CA ASN A 89 1.64 -24.41 6.54
C ASN A 89 0.70 -25.45 5.90
N ASN A 90 -0.02 -26.23 6.69
CA ASN A 90 -1.07 -27.12 6.18
C ASN A 90 -2.22 -26.35 5.51
N VAL A 91 -2.61 -25.19 6.05
CA VAL A 91 -3.60 -24.30 5.44
C VAL A 91 -3.08 -23.73 4.11
N LEU A 92 -1.79 -23.37 4.03
CA LEU A 92 -1.18 -22.90 2.79
C LEU A 92 -1.17 -23.96 1.70
N ALA A 93 -0.75 -25.18 2.02
CA ALA A 93 -0.74 -26.29 1.07
C ALA A 93 -2.14 -26.57 0.50
N LYS A 94 -3.19 -26.46 1.32
CA LYS A 94 -4.59 -26.60 0.87
C LYS A 94 -5.10 -25.41 0.05
N SER A 95 -4.40 -24.28 0.08
CA SER A 95 -4.81 -23.03 -0.55
C SER A 95 -4.00 -22.69 -1.81
N GLU A 96 -3.09 -23.55 -2.28
CA GLU A 96 -2.18 -23.32 -3.41
C GLU A 96 -2.85 -22.77 -4.68
N SER A 97 -4.04 -23.27 -5.00
CA SER A 97 -4.81 -22.79 -6.16
C SER A 97 -5.22 -21.32 -6.06
N LYS A 98 -5.43 -20.82 -4.84
CA LYS A 98 -5.80 -19.43 -4.52
C LYS A 98 -4.58 -18.52 -4.35
N ARG A 99 -3.39 -19.09 -4.15
CA ARG A 99 -2.15 -18.32 -3.94
C ARG A 99 -1.62 -17.75 -5.26
N PRO A 100 -1.07 -16.52 -5.27
CA PRO A 100 -0.38 -15.98 -6.43
C PRO A 100 0.75 -16.91 -6.88
N LYS A 101 0.88 -17.15 -8.20
CA LYS A 101 1.84 -18.11 -8.77
C LYS A 101 3.27 -17.94 -8.22
N LYS A 102 3.74 -16.69 -8.09
CA LYS A 102 5.08 -16.33 -7.58
C LYS A 102 5.29 -16.60 -6.07
N HIS A 103 4.25 -16.99 -5.35
CA HIS A 103 4.28 -17.23 -3.90
C HIS A 103 3.96 -18.67 -3.51
N ARG A 104 3.52 -19.48 -4.48
CA ARG A 104 3.30 -20.92 -4.33
C ARG A 104 4.55 -21.61 -3.81
N ASP A 105 4.34 -22.73 -3.12
CA ASP A 105 5.38 -23.54 -2.47
C ASP A 105 6.12 -22.86 -1.31
N GLY A 106 5.91 -21.55 -1.09
CA GLY A 106 6.49 -20.85 0.06
C GLY A 106 5.80 -21.19 1.38
N GLN A 107 6.57 -21.21 2.45
CA GLN A 107 6.12 -21.57 3.80
C GLN A 107 6.18 -20.38 4.76
N VAL A 108 5.43 -20.48 5.87
CA VAL A 108 5.59 -19.64 7.06
C VAL A 108 6.91 -20.00 7.74
N ASP A 109 7.63 -18.98 8.20
CA ASP A 109 8.90 -19.12 8.92
C ASP A 109 8.68 -19.69 10.34
N ASP A 110 9.68 -20.37 10.90
CA ASP A 110 9.58 -20.94 12.26
C ASP A 110 9.82 -19.84 13.30
N VAL A 111 8.75 -19.13 13.65
CA VAL A 111 8.80 -17.96 14.53
C VAL A 111 7.99 -18.13 15.81
N ARG A 112 8.42 -17.40 16.84
CA ARG A 112 7.75 -17.35 18.15
C ARG A 112 6.83 -16.14 18.32
N ILE A 113 6.86 -15.19 17.38
CA ILE A 113 6.10 -13.95 17.45
C ILE A 113 5.41 -13.73 16.11
N GLY A 114 4.12 -13.42 16.17
CA GLY A 114 3.33 -12.91 15.06
C GLY A 114 2.80 -11.50 15.35
N LEU A 115 2.08 -10.93 14.39
CA LEU A 115 1.33 -9.68 14.56
C LEU A 115 -0.16 -9.95 14.41
N LEU A 116 -0.96 -9.47 15.36
CA LEU A 116 -2.40 -9.32 15.18
C LEU A 116 -2.69 -7.95 14.60
N ILE A 117 -3.32 -7.92 13.43
CA ILE A 117 -3.68 -6.69 12.71
C ILE A 117 -5.20 -6.54 12.62
N ASP A 118 -5.70 -5.30 12.54
CA ASP A 118 -7.14 -5.07 12.31
C ASP A 118 -7.61 -5.75 11.01
N ASP A 119 -8.75 -6.44 11.06
CA ASP A 119 -9.40 -7.01 9.88
C ASP A 119 -10.21 -5.96 9.12
N MET A 120 -9.69 -5.52 7.97
CA MET A 120 -10.33 -4.52 7.11
C MET A 120 -11.21 -5.12 6.00
N ARG A 121 -11.48 -6.43 6.05
CA ARG A 121 -12.41 -7.11 5.12
C ARG A 121 -13.87 -6.76 5.46
N PRO A 122 -14.84 -7.14 4.60
CA PRO A 122 -16.26 -6.96 4.92
C PRO A 122 -16.63 -7.56 6.29
N ALA A 123 -17.25 -6.76 7.17
CA ALA A 123 -17.58 -7.20 8.53
C ALA A 123 -19.04 -7.66 8.68
N ALA A 124 -19.91 -7.26 7.75
CA ALA A 124 -21.31 -7.64 7.70
C ALA A 124 -21.72 -8.00 6.25
N PRO A 125 -22.80 -8.80 6.07
CA PRO A 125 -23.35 -9.06 4.75
C PRO A 125 -23.65 -7.76 3.99
N GLY A 126 -23.15 -7.67 2.75
CA GLY A 126 -23.31 -6.49 1.90
C GLY A 126 -22.26 -5.40 2.10
N ASP A 127 -21.39 -5.48 3.11
CA ASP A 127 -20.22 -4.61 3.19
C ASP A 127 -19.28 -4.89 2.01
N LEU A 128 -18.65 -3.85 1.48
CA LEU A 128 -17.60 -3.97 0.46
C LEU A 128 -16.24 -3.57 1.03
N ALA A 129 -15.17 -4.10 0.45
CA ALA A 129 -13.81 -3.73 0.82
C ALA A 129 -12.95 -3.43 -0.42
N ILE A 130 -12.20 -2.34 -0.36
CA ILE A 130 -11.21 -1.91 -1.36
C ILE A 130 -9.82 -1.97 -0.74
N GLN A 131 -8.85 -2.43 -1.53
CA GLN A 131 -7.45 -2.22 -1.25
C GLN A 131 -6.79 -1.57 -2.47
N PHE A 132 -6.06 -0.49 -2.27
CA PHE A 132 -5.17 0.07 -3.29
C PHE A 132 -3.91 0.66 -2.65
N LYS A 133 -2.87 0.90 -3.44
CA LYS A 133 -1.66 1.58 -2.98
C LYS A 133 -1.69 3.04 -3.44
N PRO A 134 -1.77 4.03 -2.53
CA PRO A 134 -1.78 5.44 -2.91
C PRO A 134 -0.51 5.89 -3.62
N LYS A 135 0.64 5.26 -3.31
CA LYS A 135 1.97 5.60 -3.84
C LYS A 135 2.41 7.02 -3.48
N TRP A 136 3.21 7.68 -4.32
CA TRP A 136 3.71 9.03 -4.08
C TRP A 136 2.61 10.03 -4.43
N LEU A 137 2.08 10.70 -3.41
CA LEU A 137 1.00 11.68 -3.56
C LEU A 137 1.50 13.11 -3.81
N ALA A 138 2.81 13.30 -3.85
CA ALA A 138 3.50 14.50 -4.29
C ALA A 138 4.54 14.16 -5.36
N GLN A 139 5.00 15.17 -6.10
CA GLN A 139 6.10 14.99 -7.04
C GLN A 139 7.41 14.65 -6.31
N SER A 140 8.30 13.88 -6.96
CA SER A 140 9.66 13.66 -6.45
C SER A 140 10.41 14.99 -6.33
N PRO A 141 11.04 15.29 -5.19
CA PRO A 141 11.87 16.51 -5.04
C PRO A 141 13.02 16.57 -6.04
N THR A 142 13.47 15.42 -6.52
CA THR A 142 14.60 15.29 -7.45
C THR A 142 14.15 15.19 -8.91
N ALA A 143 12.85 15.32 -9.19
CA ALA A 143 12.36 15.39 -10.55
C ALA A 143 12.88 16.65 -11.27
N PRO A 144 13.14 16.60 -12.59
CA PRO A 144 13.46 17.80 -13.38
C PRO A 144 12.37 18.87 -13.28
N LEU A 145 12.76 20.16 -13.39
CA LEU A 145 11.82 21.29 -13.32
C LEU A 145 10.75 21.25 -14.43
N ASP A 146 11.15 20.76 -15.60
CA ASP A 146 10.32 20.56 -16.78
C ASP A 146 9.62 19.19 -16.82
N ALA A 147 9.60 18.45 -15.70
CA ALA A 147 8.89 17.18 -15.61
C ALA A 147 7.41 17.34 -15.97
N LYS A 148 6.94 16.48 -16.88
CA LYS A 148 5.56 16.33 -17.33
C LYS A 148 4.85 15.16 -16.64
N ARG A 149 5.60 14.19 -16.14
CA ARG A 149 5.08 13.06 -15.35
C ARG A 149 5.46 13.17 -13.88
N CYS A 150 4.57 12.72 -13.00
CA CYS A 150 4.94 12.43 -11.62
C CYS A 150 5.82 11.18 -11.57
N ARG A 151 6.61 11.02 -10.49
CA ARG A 151 7.52 9.87 -10.31
C ARG A 151 6.87 8.53 -10.59
N ASN A 152 5.65 8.35 -10.11
CA ASN A 152 4.92 7.10 -10.26
C ASN A 152 4.53 6.80 -11.71
N CYS A 153 4.12 7.83 -12.47
CA CYS A 153 3.84 7.73 -13.90
C CYS A 153 5.12 7.52 -14.72
N ALA A 154 6.22 8.20 -14.37
CA ALA A 154 7.53 7.96 -14.98
C ALA A 154 7.99 6.49 -14.77
N ARG A 155 7.83 5.97 -13.54
CA ARG A 155 8.16 4.57 -13.23
C ARG A 155 7.26 3.57 -13.96
N GLU A 156 6.00 3.91 -14.17
CA GLU A 156 5.09 3.08 -14.96
C GLU A 156 5.51 3.03 -16.44
N ALA A 157 5.88 4.17 -17.04
CA ALA A 157 6.45 4.21 -18.38
C ALA A 157 7.71 3.33 -18.49
N LEU A 158 8.65 3.45 -17.54
CA LEU A 158 9.84 2.60 -17.48
C LEU A 158 9.48 1.10 -17.37
N ARG A 159 8.48 0.76 -16.56
CA ARG A 159 7.99 -0.62 -16.43
C ARG A 159 7.45 -1.14 -17.76
N GLN A 160 6.66 -0.35 -18.47
CA GLN A 160 6.09 -0.71 -19.77
C GLN A 160 7.19 -0.98 -20.79
N VAL A 161 8.18 -0.07 -20.92
CA VAL A 161 9.38 -0.28 -21.75
C VAL A 161 10.09 -1.59 -21.41
N LYS A 162 10.43 -1.80 -20.13
CA LYS A 162 11.15 -3.01 -19.68
C LYS A 162 10.36 -4.31 -19.94
N SER A 163 9.04 -4.24 -19.91
CA SER A 163 8.17 -5.40 -20.13
C SER A 163 7.88 -5.69 -21.61
N GLY A 164 8.23 -4.77 -22.52
CA GLY A 164 7.83 -4.84 -23.93
C GLY A 164 6.32 -4.79 -24.15
N MET A 165 5.53 -4.45 -23.12
CA MET A 165 4.08 -4.30 -23.22
C MET A 165 3.76 -2.90 -23.74
N GLN A 166 3.14 -2.81 -24.91
CA GLN A 166 2.36 -1.63 -25.28
C GLN A 166 1.03 -1.70 -24.52
N GLU A 167 0.55 -0.54 -24.05
CA GLU A 167 -0.60 -0.42 -23.15
C GLU A 167 -1.81 -1.24 -23.62
N ASP A 168 -2.24 -2.22 -22.83
CA ASP A 168 -3.57 -2.80 -23.00
C ASP A 168 -4.59 -1.76 -22.53
N SER A 169 -5.39 -1.25 -23.48
CA SER A 169 -6.44 -0.26 -23.28
C SER A 169 -7.46 -0.61 -22.18
N SER A 170 -7.50 -1.85 -21.71
CA SER A 170 -8.49 -2.37 -20.76
C SER A 170 -8.25 -2.01 -19.29
N ARG A 171 -7.03 -1.64 -18.88
CA ARG A 171 -6.70 -1.23 -17.49
C ARG A 171 -5.66 -0.12 -17.46
N ARG A 172 -6.12 1.12 -17.39
CA ARG A 172 -5.25 2.30 -17.32
C ARG A 172 -4.67 2.46 -15.92
N TYR A 173 -3.36 2.70 -15.85
CA TYR A 173 -2.70 3.08 -14.61
C TYR A 173 -3.32 4.36 -14.03
N ILE A 174 -3.69 4.35 -12.75
CA ILE A 174 -4.18 5.54 -12.05
C ILE A 174 -2.98 6.36 -11.58
N CYS A 175 -2.84 7.59 -12.08
CA CYS A 175 -1.89 8.55 -11.55
C CYS A 175 -2.20 8.81 -10.05
N PRO A 176 -1.23 8.63 -9.12
CA PRO A 176 -1.45 8.90 -7.70
C PRO A 176 -1.97 10.29 -7.36
N LEU A 177 -1.51 11.32 -8.09
CA LEU A 177 -1.93 12.72 -7.88
C LEU A 177 -3.42 12.92 -8.15
N GLU A 178 -4.01 12.06 -8.97
CA GLU A 178 -5.44 12.08 -9.28
C GLU A 178 -6.30 11.83 -8.03
N LEU A 179 -5.78 11.04 -7.08
CA LEU A 179 -6.46 10.75 -5.82
C LEU A 179 -6.71 12.01 -4.98
N LEU A 180 -5.80 13.00 -5.07
CA LEU A 180 -5.94 14.30 -4.39
C LEU A 180 -6.69 15.33 -5.24
N ASN A 181 -6.57 15.25 -6.56
CA ASN A 181 -7.25 16.15 -7.48
C ASN A 181 -8.78 15.96 -7.45
N CYS A 182 -9.24 14.77 -7.04
CA CYS A 182 -10.66 14.51 -6.79
C CYS A 182 -11.31 15.56 -5.90
N GLN A 183 -10.61 16.06 -4.88
CA GLN A 183 -11.20 16.96 -3.87
C GLN A 183 -11.49 18.37 -4.39
N VAL A 184 -10.83 18.81 -5.47
CA VAL A 184 -10.85 20.22 -5.92
C VAL A 184 -11.91 20.49 -7.00
N ASP A 185 -12.51 19.46 -7.58
CA ASP A 185 -13.53 19.62 -8.61
C ASP A 185 -14.80 20.32 -8.05
N LYS A 186 -15.03 21.57 -8.47
CA LYS A 186 -16.08 22.50 -7.96
C LYS A 186 -17.35 22.56 -8.84
N GLY A 187 -17.44 21.75 -9.90
CA GLY A 187 -18.58 21.78 -10.83
C GLY A 187 -19.31 20.44 -10.93
N TYR A 188 -20.61 20.48 -11.25
CA TYR A 188 -21.42 19.29 -11.53
C TYR A 188 -20.78 18.53 -12.71
N GLY A 189 -19.99 17.50 -12.39
CA GLY A 189 -19.30 16.73 -13.42
C GLY A 189 -18.04 15.99 -13.03
N ASP A 190 -17.69 15.78 -11.76
CA ASP A 190 -17.18 14.51 -11.20
C ASP A 190 -16.29 13.65 -12.13
N SER A 191 -15.36 14.18 -12.93
CA SER A 191 -14.79 13.38 -14.03
C SER A 191 -13.66 12.49 -13.54
N ARG A 192 -12.87 13.04 -12.63
CA ARG A 192 -11.67 12.42 -12.03
C ARG A 192 -12.00 11.42 -10.95
N ALA A 193 -12.91 11.80 -10.06
CA ALA A 193 -13.41 10.91 -9.03
C ALA A 193 -14.28 9.80 -9.64
N ARG A 194 -15.13 10.07 -10.65
CA ARG A 194 -15.71 9.00 -11.49
C ARG A 194 -14.66 8.13 -12.12
N TYR A 195 -13.61 8.70 -12.72
CA TYR A 195 -12.58 7.92 -13.38
C TYR A 195 -11.87 6.97 -12.39
N ILE A 196 -11.41 7.48 -11.24
CA ILE A 196 -10.82 6.66 -10.18
C ILE A 196 -11.81 5.61 -9.70
N MET A 197 -13.06 6.00 -9.45
CA MET A 197 -14.09 5.05 -9.06
C MET A 197 -14.32 4.00 -10.13
N ARG A 198 -14.34 4.31 -11.42
CA ARG A 198 -14.49 3.33 -12.51
C ARG A 198 -13.33 2.34 -12.52
N GLN A 199 -12.11 2.84 -12.40
CA GLN A 199 -10.91 2.00 -12.39
C GLN A 199 -10.87 1.10 -11.14
N LEU A 200 -11.20 1.65 -9.96
CA LEU A 200 -11.28 0.87 -8.72
C LEU A 200 -12.52 -0.04 -8.69
N ALA A 201 -13.64 0.37 -9.28
CA ALA A 201 -14.90 -0.39 -9.38
C ALA A 201 -14.71 -1.66 -10.21
N SER A 202 -13.89 -1.58 -11.26
CA SER A 202 -13.49 -2.77 -12.03
C SER A 202 -12.78 -3.81 -11.15
N ASP A 203 -12.03 -3.38 -10.14
CA ASP A 203 -11.37 -4.27 -9.17
C ASP A 203 -12.27 -4.64 -7.98
N LEU A 204 -13.33 -3.85 -7.74
CA LEU A 204 -14.22 -3.98 -6.58
C LEU A 204 -15.49 -4.80 -6.79
N LEU A 205 -16.04 -4.80 -8.01
CA LEU A 205 -17.46 -5.17 -8.22
C LEU A 205 -17.72 -6.06 -9.43
N GLY A 206 -16.68 -6.43 -10.17
CA GLY A 206 -16.76 -7.52 -11.15
C GLY A 206 -17.65 -7.30 -12.38
N ALA A 207 -18.42 -6.22 -12.50
CA ALA A 207 -19.26 -6.00 -13.69
C ALA A 207 -19.76 -4.55 -13.80
N SER A 208 -18.95 -3.67 -14.39
CA SER A 208 -19.36 -2.56 -15.27
C SER A 208 -18.27 -1.48 -15.25
N PRO A 209 -17.79 -0.99 -16.40
CA PRO A 209 -16.87 0.14 -16.48
C PRO A 209 -17.53 1.48 -16.10
N ASP A 210 -18.85 1.51 -15.86
CA ASP A 210 -19.55 2.70 -15.37
C ASP A 210 -20.08 2.46 -13.95
N PRO A 211 -19.81 3.35 -12.97
CA PRO A 211 -20.30 3.19 -11.62
C PRO A 211 -21.81 3.40 -11.68
N ASP A 212 -22.57 2.40 -11.26
CA ASP A 212 -24.00 2.58 -10.99
C ASP A 212 -24.16 3.55 -9.80
N PHE A 213 -24.36 4.83 -10.07
CA PHE A 213 -24.61 5.84 -9.04
C PHE A 213 -25.96 5.63 -8.31
N GLY A 214 -26.79 4.69 -8.76
CA GLY A 214 -27.91 4.15 -7.99
C GLY A 214 -27.47 3.22 -6.86
N ASN A 215 -26.25 2.66 -6.91
CA ASN A 215 -25.68 1.83 -5.84
C ASN A 215 -25.18 2.72 -4.68
N PRO A 216 -25.72 2.57 -3.46
CA PRO A 216 -25.31 3.37 -2.30
C PRO A 216 -23.81 3.28 -1.97
N ALA A 217 -23.16 2.15 -2.27
CA ALA A 217 -21.73 1.98 -2.03
C ALA A 217 -20.87 2.85 -2.96
N HIS A 218 -21.24 2.97 -4.24
CA HIS A 218 -20.58 3.89 -5.17
C HIS A 218 -20.72 5.34 -4.72
N VAL A 219 -21.91 5.75 -4.28
CA VAL A 219 -22.15 7.11 -3.78
C VAL A 219 -21.31 7.40 -2.53
N LYS A 220 -21.21 6.45 -1.60
CA LYS A 220 -20.35 6.60 -0.40
C LYS A 220 -18.88 6.71 -0.78
N LEU A 221 -18.40 5.84 -1.65
CA LEU A 221 -17.00 5.84 -2.09
C LEU A 221 -16.65 7.13 -2.82
N PHE A 222 -17.52 7.57 -3.72
CA PHE A 222 -17.39 8.83 -4.43
C PHE A 222 -17.21 10.00 -3.45
N ARG A 223 -18.13 10.10 -2.48
CA ARG A 223 -18.10 11.12 -1.44
C ARG A 223 -16.82 11.04 -0.61
N TRP A 224 -16.34 9.83 -0.31
CA TRP A 224 -15.09 9.65 0.43
C TRP A 224 -13.88 10.18 -0.35
N PHE A 225 -13.73 9.88 -1.65
CA PHE A 225 -12.65 10.47 -2.45
C PHE A 225 -12.70 12.00 -2.49
N LYS A 226 -13.90 12.58 -2.46
CA LYS A 226 -14.10 14.03 -2.41
C LYS A 226 -13.75 14.67 -1.06
N THR A 227 -13.91 13.96 0.05
CA THR A 227 -13.98 14.58 1.39
C THR A 227 -13.03 13.99 2.43
N ASN A 228 -12.33 12.89 2.13
CA ASN A 228 -11.44 12.25 3.09
C ASN A 228 -10.27 13.16 3.50
N GLN A 229 -9.80 13.00 4.73
CA GLN A 229 -8.60 13.71 5.22
C GLN A 229 -7.35 12.82 5.20
N LEU A 230 -7.52 11.50 5.03
CA LEU A 230 -6.44 10.52 5.08
C LEU A 230 -5.40 10.72 3.98
N LEU A 231 -5.83 10.90 2.73
CA LEU A 231 -4.92 11.04 1.60
C LEU A 231 -4.18 12.39 1.60
N PRO A 232 -4.84 13.54 1.88
CA PRO A 232 -4.12 14.81 2.10
C PRO A 232 -3.12 14.74 3.24
N MET A 233 -3.47 14.14 4.38
CA MET A 233 -2.53 13.95 5.49
C MET A 233 -1.32 13.09 5.08
N LEU A 234 -1.56 11.98 4.37
CA LEU A 234 -0.49 11.13 3.87
C LEU A 234 0.45 11.89 2.94
N GLU A 235 -0.08 12.75 2.06
CA GLU A 235 0.73 13.58 1.17
C GLU A 235 1.62 14.57 1.94
N GLN A 236 1.04 15.31 2.88
CA GLN A 236 1.79 16.26 3.72
C GLN A 236 2.94 15.57 4.46
N VAL A 237 2.68 14.40 5.05
CA VAL A 237 3.71 13.62 5.73
C VAL A 237 4.77 13.12 4.74
N GLN A 238 4.38 12.62 3.57
CA GLN A 238 5.32 12.18 2.53
C GLN A 238 6.26 13.30 2.06
N VAL A 239 5.77 14.54 1.99
CA VAL A 239 6.58 15.73 1.65
C VAL A 239 7.51 16.08 2.81
N SER A 240 6.98 16.17 4.03
CA SER A 240 7.77 16.56 5.22
C SER A 240 8.94 15.63 5.53
N LEU A 241 8.84 14.35 5.16
CA LEU A 241 9.89 13.36 5.40
C LEU A 241 10.99 13.36 4.34
N ASP A 242 10.84 14.10 3.25
CA ASP A 242 11.77 14.04 2.13
C ASP A 242 11.63 15.30 1.27
N GLU A 243 11.79 16.47 1.88
CA GLU A 243 11.64 17.76 1.19
C GLU A 243 12.82 18.04 0.25
N GLU A 244 14.03 17.68 0.65
CA GLU A 244 15.27 17.94 -0.09
C GLU A 244 15.64 16.81 -1.07
N GLY A 245 14.91 15.70 -1.07
CA GLY A 245 15.25 14.54 -1.91
C GLY A 245 16.42 13.73 -1.36
N LEU A 246 16.28 13.22 -0.13
CA LEU A 246 17.23 12.37 0.60
C LEU A 246 17.76 11.19 -0.22
N ILE A 247 16.99 10.65 -1.16
CA ILE A 247 17.42 9.58 -2.08
C ILE A 247 18.71 9.96 -2.85
N MET A 248 18.85 11.23 -3.20
CA MET A 248 19.99 11.76 -3.98
C MET A 248 21.03 12.46 -3.11
N LYS A 249 20.79 12.61 -1.80
CA LYS A 249 21.77 13.19 -0.88
C LYS A 249 22.94 12.22 -0.67
N ASP A 250 24.15 12.75 -0.61
CA ASP A 250 25.35 11.97 -0.28
C ASP A 250 25.55 11.89 1.24
N ASN A 251 26.10 10.77 1.72
CA ASN A 251 26.49 10.58 3.12
C ASN A 251 25.36 10.84 4.15
N LEU A 252 24.22 10.18 3.98
CA LEU A 252 23.12 10.28 4.96
C LEU A 252 23.58 9.76 6.33
N ASP A 253 23.19 10.47 7.38
CA ASP A 253 23.34 9.98 8.76
C ASP A 253 22.23 8.97 9.13
N GLU A 254 22.26 8.45 10.36
CA GLU A 254 21.29 7.46 10.83
C GLU A 254 19.86 8.03 10.93
N GLU A 255 19.71 9.30 11.31
CA GLU A 255 18.41 9.95 11.44
C GLU A 255 17.77 10.14 10.07
N GLU A 256 18.55 10.61 9.09
CA GLU A 256 18.12 10.76 7.70
C GLU A 256 17.78 9.42 7.05
N LEU A 257 18.51 8.36 7.37
CA LEU A 257 18.18 7.00 6.91
C LEU A 257 16.85 6.50 7.48
N ASP A 258 16.56 6.80 8.74
CA ASP A 258 15.28 6.44 9.37
C ASP A 258 14.12 7.30 8.84
N GLN A 259 14.34 8.59 8.61
CA GLN A 259 13.39 9.48 7.95
C GLN A 259 13.07 9.00 6.53
N LEU A 260 14.09 8.65 5.74
CA LEU A 260 13.91 8.06 4.41
C LEU A 260 13.21 6.70 4.48
N SER A 261 13.49 5.89 5.51
CA SER A 261 12.77 4.64 5.74
C SER A 261 11.27 4.86 5.94
N ALA A 262 10.89 5.85 6.76
CA ALA A 262 9.51 6.28 6.98
C ALA A 262 8.85 6.79 5.70
N ALA A 263 9.53 7.67 4.95
CA ALA A 263 9.04 8.16 3.66
C ALA A 263 8.76 6.99 2.71
N MET A 264 9.70 6.05 2.57
CA MET A 264 9.58 4.91 1.68
C MET A 264 8.56 3.86 2.16
N ALA A 265 8.30 3.75 3.46
CA ALA A 265 7.20 2.96 3.99
C ALA A 265 5.83 3.57 3.62
N LEU A 266 5.65 4.88 3.83
CA LEU A 266 4.42 5.60 3.51
C LEU A 266 4.15 5.68 2.00
N ARG A 267 5.19 5.71 1.17
CA ARG A 267 5.08 5.67 -0.31
C ARG A 267 4.77 4.28 -0.88
N ASP A 268 4.91 3.22 -0.08
CA ASP A 268 4.58 1.84 -0.50
C ASP A 268 3.52 1.15 0.39
N CYS A 269 2.84 1.93 1.23
CA CYS A 269 1.72 1.46 2.04
C CYS A 269 0.51 1.07 1.18
N SER A 270 -0.44 0.39 1.81
CA SER A 270 -1.75 0.07 1.26
C SER A 270 -2.82 0.88 2.00
N CYS A 271 -3.79 1.44 1.27
CA CYS A 271 -5.02 2.00 1.82
C CYS A 271 -6.12 0.93 1.73
N TYR A 272 -6.66 0.57 2.89
CA TYR A 272 -7.77 -0.36 3.05
C TYR A 272 -9.03 0.44 3.34
N ILE A 273 -10.08 0.27 2.53
CA ILE A 273 -11.36 0.95 2.68
C ILE A 273 -12.45 -0.09 2.87
N ARG A 274 -13.20 0.01 3.97
CA ARG A 274 -14.41 -0.78 4.21
C ARG A 274 -15.62 0.13 4.03
N ILE A 275 -16.54 -0.26 3.14
CA ILE A 275 -17.77 0.46 2.83
C ILE A 275 -18.94 -0.30 3.46
N PRO A 276 -19.51 0.21 4.57
CA PRO A 276 -20.62 -0.47 5.20
C PRO A 276 -21.87 -0.45 4.32
N ALA A 277 -22.64 -1.55 4.31
CA ALA A 277 -23.98 -1.56 3.71
C ALA A 277 -24.92 -0.59 4.44
N SER A 278 -24.83 -0.59 5.77
CA SER A 278 -25.56 0.34 6.66
C SER A 278 -25.17 1.82 6.44
N ASN A 279 -25.92 2.77 6.99
CA ASN A 279 -25.62 4.21 6.89
C ASN A 279 -24.38 4.68 7.69
N LYS A 280 -23.58 3.76 8.23
CA LYS A 280 -22.32 4.09 8.89
C LYS A 280 -21.32 4.72 7.89
N PRO A 281 -20.44 5.63 8.36
CA PRO A 281 -19.36 6.17 7.54
C PRO A 281 -18.42 5.07 7.02
N ILE A 282 -17.74 5.36 5.92
CA ILE A 282 -16.62 4.55 5.44
C ILE A 282 -15.52 4.51 6.51
N GLU A 283 -14.92 3.35 6.70
CA GLU A 283 -13.68 3.19 7.46
C GLU A 283 -12.52 3.06 6.46
N ALA A 284 -11.48 3.88 6.62
CA ALA A 284 -10.29 3.84 5.77
C ALA A 284 -9.03 3.88 6.64
N ARG A 285 -8.08 2.99 6.38
CA ARG A 285 -6.85 2.87 7.16
C ARG A 285 -5.65 2.52 6.29
N LEU A 286 -4.46 2.99 6.67
CA LEU A 286 -3.20 2.61 6.03
C LEU A 286 -2.58 1.39 6.72
N GLY A 287 -2.11 0.43 5.94
CA GLY A 287 -1.36 -0.73 6.40
C GLY A 287 -0.14 -1.01 5.52
N ASP A 288 0.54 -2.13 5.77
CA ASP A 288 1.80 -2.51 5.11
C ASP A 288 2.96 -1.51 5.33
N LEU A 289 3.04 -0.94 6.53
CA LEU A 289 3.98 0.12 6.93
C LEU A 289 5.26 -0.43 7.57
N ASP A 290 5.78 -1.53 7.01
CA ASP A 290 7.04 -2.13 7.49
C ASP A 290 8.22 -1.19 7.22
N LYS A 291 9.09 -1.01 8.23
CA LYS A 291 10.42 -0.39 8.14
C LYS A 291 11.14 -0.92 6.92
N LYS A 292 11.61 0.01 6.08
CA LYS A 292 12.47 -0.30 4.96
C LYS A 292 13.92 -0.27 5.46
N ASN A 293 14.71 -1.28 5.14
CA ASN A 293 16.14 -1.24 5.43
C ASN A 293 16.82 -0.24 4.48
N ALA A 294 16.86 1.04 4.88
CA ALA A 294 17.28 2.14 4.02
C ALA A 294 18.75 2.03 3.61
N SER A 295 19.65 1.69 4.54
CA SER A 295 21.07 1.48 4.25
C SER A 295 21.31 0.42 3.17
N HIS A 296 20.50 -0.64 3.12
CA HIS A 296 20.59 -1.68 2.08
C HIS A 296 19.83 -1.37 0.79
N LYS A 297 18.88 -0.42 0.82
CA LYS A 297 18.01 -0.12 -0.33
C LYS A 297 18.31 1.21 -1.00
N LEU A 298 19.13 2.07 -0.38
CA LEU A 298 19.44 3.40 -0.87
C LEU A 298 19.98 3.35 -2.31
N ASP A 299 20.97 2.50 -2.58
CA ASP A 299 21.55 2.37 -3.93
C ASP A 299 20.52 1.93 -4.97
N TYR A 300 19.62 1.03 -4.60
CA TYR A 300 18.52 0.61 -5.47
C TYR A 300 17.53 1.75 -5.73
N TRP A 301 17.19 2.52 -4.70
CA TRP A 301 16.29 3.67 -4.84
C TRP A 301 16.92 4.79 -5.67
N ARG A 302 18.20 5.08 -5.43
CA ARG A 302 18.98 6.08 -6.15
C ARG A 302 19.17 5.70 -7.61
N SER A 303 19.60 4.47 -7.91
CA SER A 303 19.73 3.98 -9.29
C SER A 303 18.39 4.03 -10.04
N THR A 304 17.29 3.68 -9.38
CA THR A 304 15.96 3.83 -9.98
C THR A 304 15.65 5.30 -10.27
N GLU A 305 15.93 6.22 -9.35
CA GLU A 305 15.67 7.65 -9.55
C GLU A 305 16.53 8.25 -10.67
N VAL A 306 17.81 7.88 -10.74
CA VAL A 306 18.74 8.25 -11.82
C VAL A 306 18.22 7.73 -13.16
N GLU A 307 17.80 6.45 -13.24
CA GLU A 307 17.25 5.87 -14.46
C GLU A 307 15.99 6.62 -14.95
N LEU A 308 15.12 7.05 -14.04
CA LEU A 308 13.94 7.83 -14.39
C LEU A 308 14.28 9.23 -14.93
N ARG A 309 15.31 9.87 -14.37
CA ARG A 309 15.76 11.21 -14.75
C ARG A 309 16.52 11.19 -16.07
N GLU A 310 17.59 10.39 -16.14
CA GLU A 310 18.49 10.33 -17.29
C GLU A 310 17.84 9.59 -18.47
N GLY A 311 16.90 8.68 -18.21
CA GLY A 311 16.15 7.98 -19.24
C GLY A 311 15.00 8.78 -19.87
N GLY A 312 14.79 10.04 -19.48
CA GLY A 312 13.75 10.91 -20.06
C GLY A 312 12.32 10.60 -19.61
N PHE A 313 12.11 9.70 -18.64
CA PHE A 313 10.77 9.23 -18.25
C PHE A 313 9.92 10.31 -17.57
N TYR A 314 10.56 11.30 -16.94
CA TYR A 314 9.89 12.47 -16.36
C TYR A 314 9.46 13.49 -17.44
N THR A 315 10.27 13.67 -18.49
CA THR A 315 10.13 14.70 -19.53
C THR A 315 9.41 14.21 -20.79
N GLU A 316 9.08 12.92 -20.83
CA GLU A 316 8.47 12.21 -21.97
C GLU A 316 9.40 12.05 -23.17
N GLU A 317 10.70 11.97 -22.89
CA GLU A 317 11.77 11.84 -23.89
C GLU A 317 12.31 10.41 -23.98
N GLU A 318 11.73 9.47 -23.20
CA GLU A 318 12.13 8.06 -23.28
C GLU A 318 11.86 7.46 -24.66
N ASN A 319 12.70 6.50 -25.06
CA ASN A 319 12.53 5.75 -26.31
C ASN A 319 12.49 4.24 -26.03
N PRO A 320 11.42 3.52 -26.38
CA PRO A 320 10.18 4.01 -26.99
C PRO A 320 9.28 4.76 -26.00
N TYR A 321 8.67 5.86 -26.47
CA TYR A 321 7.70 6.64 -25.70
C TYR A 321 6.53 5.77 -25.20
N GLN A 322 6.13 5.96 -23.95
CA GLN A 322 4.98 5.27 -23.36
C GLN A 322 3.86 6.25 -22.98
N PRO A 323 2.63 6.09 -23.50
CA PRO A 323 1.53 6.95 -23.10
C PRO A 323 1.13 6.63 -21.66
N VAL A 324 1.31 7.58 -20.74
CA VAL A 324 0.82 7.48 -19.36
C VAL A 324 0.01 8.74 -19.03
N LEU A 325 -1.25 8.56 -18.63
CA LEU A 325 -2.14 9.66 -18.26
C LEU A 325 -1.75 10.26 -16.90
N CYS A 326 -0.77 11.15 -16.89
CA CYS A 326 -0.35 11.87 -15.70
C CYS A 326 -1.15 13.15 -15.49
N THR A 327 -1.43 13.51 -14.24
CA THR A 327 -2.12 14.77 -13.87
C THR A 327 -1.26 15.74 -13.07
N LEU A 328 0.08 15.66 -13.28
CA LEU A 328 1.05 16.54 -12.64
C LEU A 328 0.79 18.01 -12.90
N ASP A 329 0.47 18.42 -14.12
CA ASP A 329 0.24 19.84 -14.44
C ASP A 329 -0.93 20.42 -13.65
N TYR A 330 -2.02 19.66 -13.52
CA TYR A 330 -3.13 20.09 -12.67
C TYR A 330 -2.73 20.13 -11.20
N TRP A 331 -1.96 19.15 -10.74
CA TRP A 331 -1.46 19.15 -9.37
C TRP A 331 -0.60 20.40 -9.10
N LYS A 332 0.30 20.79 -10.02
CA LYS A 332 1.13 22.00 -9.91
C LYS A 332 0.27 23.25 -9.73
N THR A 333 -0.81 23.39 -10.50
CA THR A 333 -1.73 24.56 -10.42
C THR A 333 -2.53 24.64 -9.11
N LYS A 334 -2.62 23.56 -8.33
CA LYS A 334 -3.36 23.52 -7.07
C LYS A 334 -2.56 24.12 -5.90
N PHE A 335 -1.23 24.08 -5.98
CA PHE A 335 -0.32 24.41 -4.88
C PHE A 335 0.60 25.60 -5.17
N SER A 336 0.46 26.23 -6.35
CA SER A 336 1.00 27.56 -6.69
C SER A 336 0.05 28.67 -6.27
#